data_AF-A0A087THR2-F1
#
_entry.id   AF-A0A087THR2-F1
#
_cell.length_a   1.000
_cell.length_b   1.000
_cell.length_c   1.000
_cell.angle_alpha   90.00
_cell.angle_beta   90.00
_cell.angle_gamma   90.00
#
_symmetry.space_group_name_H-M   'P 1'
#
loop_
_entity.id
_entity.type
_entity.pdbx_description
1 polymer ?
#
loop_
_entity_poly.entity_id
_entity_poly.type
_entity_poly.pdbx_seq_one_letter_code
_entity_poly.pdbx_strand_id
1 'polypeptide(L)'
;MLYLIIFIATEGVLSVAGDSSDDLCPAWGSMACANDLKGDLLYLDENTPLEENKEIFERKCENTMPYIKCVLDFGARHCPNISENIHYEGFKYEYATYSRICDKNEEINKWYIENAKCLNIQMVQIYQKCEKTPKIRGLRELTKEICEIDKRRVECNFEEIGKKCGKDAFLLAKEIMSSYTKVIEKSCSKFEF
;
A
#
# COMPACT_ATOMS: atom_id res chain seq x y z
N MET A 1 15.87 -2.57 -12.20
CA MET A 1 15.19 -3.67 -11.49
C MET A 1 13.83 -3.16 -11.05
N LEU A 2 12.78 -3.42 -11.84
CA LEU A 2 11.41 -3.10 -11.45
C LEU A 2 10.93 -4.14 -10.44
N TYR A 3 10.69 -3.74 -9.20
CA TYR A 3 9.80 -4.44 -8.29
C TYR A 3 8.65 -3.50 -8.01
N LEU A 4 7.62 -3.63 -8.86
CA LEU A 4 6.29 -3.20 -8.53
C LEU A 4 5.88 -3.94 -7.25
N ILE A 5 5.36 -3.26 -6.23
CA ILE A 5 4.28 -3.87 -5.45
C ILE A 5 3.02 -3.81 -6.33
N ILE A 6 3.11 -4.51 -7.46
CA ILE A 6 1.98 -5.22 -8.03
C ILE A 6 2.03 -6.51 -7.25
N PHE A 7 0.95 -6.81 -6.51
CA PHE A 7 0.66 -8.20 -6.18
C PHE A 7 0.70 -8.97 -7.50
N ILE A 8 1.79 -9.71 -7.71
CA ILE A 8 2.14 -10.32 -8.99
C ILE A 8 0.96 -11.20 -9.42
N ALA A 9 0.20 -10.75 -10.42
CA ALA A 9 -0.57 -11.62 -11.28
C ALA A 9 0.46 -12.47 -12.02
N THR A 10 0.80 -13.61 -11.45
CA THR A 10 1.64 -14.60 -12.12
C THR A 10 0.87 -15.10 -13.33
N GLU A 11 1.50 -15.05 -14.50
CA GLU A 11 1.03 -15.60 -15.77
C GLU A 11 0.33 -16.95 -15.56
N GLY A 12 -1.01 -16.92 -15.65
CA GLY A 12 -1.87 -18.09 -15.69
C GLY A 12 -2.39 -18.22 -17.10
N VAL A 13 -1.73 -19.09 -17.88
CA VAL A 13 -2.17 -19.56 -19.19
C VAL A 13 -3.67 -19.90 -19.13
N LEU A 14 -4.37 -19.48 -20.18
CA LEU A 14 -5.73 -19.88 -20.55
C LEU A 14 -6.05 -21.32 -20.11
N SER A 15 -7.24 -21.47 -19.52
CA SER A 15 -7.91 -22.73 -19.16
C SER A 15 -7.67 -23.19 -17.72
N VAL A 16 -8.70 -23.02 -16.87
CA VAL A 16 -9.42 -24.10 -16.17
C VAL A 16 -10.55 -23.47 -15.37
N ALA A 17 -11.75 -24.01 -15.56
CA ALA A 17 -12.99 -23.62 -14.89
C ALA A 17 -12.94 -23.89 -13.37
N GLY A 18 -13.56 -23.00 -12.60
CA GLY A 18 -13.91 -23.19 -11.17
C GLY A 18 -12.94 -22.54 -10.18
N ASP A 19 -13.43 -21.57 -9.41
CA ASP A 19 -12.90 -21.10 -8.11
C ASP A 19 -11.57 -20.30 -8.05
N SER A 20 -11.13 -19.63 -9.13
CA SER A 20 -9.93 -18.76 -9.10
C SER A 20 -10.10 -17.35 -9.67
N SER A 21 -11.33 -16.92 -9.97
CA SER A 21 -11.60 -15.61 -10.59
C SER A 21 -11.50 -14.43 -9.63
N ASP A 22 -11.81 -14.62 -8.35
CA ASP A 22 -12.09 -13.50 -7.44
C ASP A 22 -10.80 -12.80 -6.98
N ASP A 23 -9.69 -13.53 -6.85
CA ASP A 23 -8.38 -13.00 -6.41
C ASP A 23 -7.72 -12.11 -7.48
N LEU A 24 -8.01 -12.31 -8.76
CA LEU A 24 -7.39 -11.59 -9.89
C LEU A 24 -8.09 -10.27 -10.25
N CYS A 25 -9.29 -10.03 -9.69
CA CYS A 25 -10.12 -8.89 -10.03
C CYS A 25 -9.40 -7.53 -9.89
N PRO A 26 -8.72 -7.21 -8.77
CA PRO A 26 -8.07 -5.91 -8.63
C PRO A 26 -6.91 -5.72 -9.60
N ALA A 27 -6.22 -6.81 -9.98
CA ALA A 27 -5.19 -6.76 -11.01
C ALA A 27 -5.79 -6.42 -12.39
N TRP A 28 -6.97 -6.94 -12.72
CA TRP A 28 -7.69 -6.56 -13.95
C TRP A 28 -8.11 -5.10 -13.94
N GLY A 29 -8.60 -4.59 -12.80
CA GLY A 29 -8.91 -3.17 -12.62
C GLY A 29 -7.69 -2.28 -12.83
N SER A 30 -6.56 -2.63 -12.19
CA SER A 30 -5.29 -1.91 -12.36
C SER A 30 -4.82 -1.87 -13.80
N MET A 31 -4.92 -2.99 -14.54
CA MET A 31 -4.57 -3.04 -15.97
C MET A 31 -5.52 -2.22 -16.84
N ALA A 32 -6.84 -2.33 -16.62
CA ALA A 32 -7.84 -1.57 -17.35
C ALA A 32 -7.64 -0.07 -17.16
N CYS A 33 -7.45 0.37 -15.92
CA CYS A 33 -7.29 1.78 -15.57
C CYS A 33 -5.93 2.36 -15.98
N ALA A 34 -4.87 1.54 -16.05
CA ALA A 34 -3.56 1.97 -16.52
C ALA A 34 -3.54 2.30 -18.02
N ASN A 35 -4.39 1.65 -18.83
CA ASN A 35 -4.47 1.93 -20.26
C ASN A 35 -5.08 3.31 -20.56
N ASP A 36 -6.00 3.76 -19.71
CA ASP A 36 -6.73 5.02 -19.89
C ASP A 36 -6.04 6.21 -19.20
N LEU A 37 -5.15 5.96 -18.22
CA LEU A 37 -4.47 6.99 -17.44
C LEU A 37 -2.96 6.96 -17.68
N LYS A 38 -2.49 7.89 -18.52
CA LYS A 38 -1.06 8.14 -18.72
C LYS A 38 -0.60 9.21 -17.73
N GLY A 39 0.02 8.79 -16.64
CA GLY A 39 0.55 9.71 -15.64
C GLY A 39 1.59 9.06 -14.75
N ASP A 40 2.50 9.89 -14.23
CA ASP A 40 3.36 9.49 -13.13
C ASP A 40 2.52 9.48 -11.85
N LEU A 41 2.51 8.34 -11.15
CA LEU A 41 1.68 8.11 -9.97
C LEU A 41 2.49 8.38 -8.70
N LEU A 42 1.81 8.87 -7.67
CA LEU A 42 2.31 8.86 -6.30
C LEU A 42 2.30 7.43 -5.76
N TYR A 43 3.47 6.91 -5.37
CA TYR A 43 3.61 5.61 -4.72
C TYR A 43 3.88 5.81 -3.24
N LEU A 44 3.04 5.20 -2.40
CA LEU A 44 3.19 5.18 -0.95
C LEU A 44 3.61 3.77 -0.51
N ASP A 45 4.80 3.36 -0.95
CA ASP A 45 5.36 2.04 -0.66
C ASP A 45 6.67 2.16 0.13
N GLU A 46 6.96 1.18 0.98
CA GLU A 46 8.18 1.09 1.78
C GLU A 46 9.46 0.93 0.98
N ASN A 47 9.39 0.60 -0.32
CA ASN A 47 10.56 0.48 -1.19
C ASN A 47 10.72 1.68 -2.15
N THR A 48 9.76 2.62 -2.16
CA THR A 48 9.80 3.78 -3.04
C THR A 48 9.99 5.04 -2.21
N PRO A 49 11.06 5.83 -2.45
CA PRO A 49 11.21 7.12 -1.80
C PRO A 49 9.98 8.01 -2.03
N LEU A 50 9.54 8.68 -0.97
CA LEU A 50 8.51 9.69 -1.02
C LEU A 50 8.97 10.86 -1.91
N GLU A 51 8.04 11.42 -2.67
CA GLU A 51 8.31 12.58 -3.51
C GLU A 51 8.62 13.82 -2.64
N GLU A 52 9.85 14.32 -2.70
CA GLU A 52 10.30 15.49 -1.92
C GLU A 52 9.98 16.82 -2.62
N ASN A 53 9.80 16.81 -3.95
CA ASN A 53 9.47 18.02 -4.69
C ASN A 53 7.96 18.25 -4.65
N LYS A 54 7.55 19.37 -4.04
CA LYS A 54 6.13 19.73 -3.89
C LYS A 54 5.36 19.79 -5.22
N GLU A 55 5.94 20.36 -6.28
CA GLU A 55 5.26 20.47 -7.58
C GLU A 55 5.07 19.09 -8.24
N ILE A 56 6.08 18.22 -8.13
CA ILE A 56 5.99 16.84 -8.63
C ILE A 56 4.98 16.05 -7.79
N PHE A 57 4.99 16.22 -6.47
CA PHE A 57 4.03 15.59 -5.56
C PHE A 57 2.59 15.98 -5.91
N GLU A 58 2.31 17.27 -6.10
CA GLU A 58 0.97 17.76 -6.47
C GLU A 58 0.52 17.18 -7.82
N ARG A 59 1.40 17.16 -8.83
CA ARG A 59 1.10 16.54 -10.12
C ARG A 59 0.84 15.04 -10.01
N LYS A 60 1.62 14.33 -9.19
CA LYS A 60 1.43 12.88 -8.94
C LYS A 60 0.10 12.63 -8.25
N CYS A 61 -0.31 13.47 -7.30
CA CYS A 61 -1.63 13.43 -6.68
C CYS A 61 -2.78 13.58 -7.68
N GLU A 62 -2.68 14.54 -8.61
CA GLU A 62 -3.67 14.75 -9.68
C GLU A 62 -3.84 13.52 -10.58
N ASN A 63 -2.77 12.75 -10.80
CA ASN A 63 -2.81 11.51 -11.60
C ASN A 63 -3.29 10.30 -10.78
N THR A 64 -2.84 10.16 -9.53
CA THR A 64 -3.13 9.00 -8.68
C THR A 64 -4.58 8.94 -8.27
N MET A 65 -5.20 10.07 -7.92
CA MET A 65 -6.58 10.06 -7.43
C MET A 65 -7.59 9.50 -8.45
N PRO A 66 -7.57 9.93 -9.73
CA PRO A 66 -8.38 9.31 -10.78
C PRO A 66 -8.06 7.83 -11.01
N TYR A 67 -6.78 7.44 -10.92
CA TYR A 67 -6.35 6.05 -11.11
C TYR A 67 -6.93 5.11 -10.08
N ILE A 68 -6.73 5.41 -8.79
CA ILE A 68 -7.24 4.55 -7.72
C ILE A 68 -8.77 4.52 -7.73
N LYS A 69 -9.42 5.66 -8.01
CA LYS A 69 -10.87 5.70 -8.19
C LYS A 69 -11.34 4.79 -9.31
N CYS A 70 -10.66 4.79 -10.45
CA CYS A 70 -10.98 3.90 -11.56
C CYS A 70 -10.86 2.43 -11.14
N VAL A 71 -9.80 2.03 -10.43
CA VAL A 71 -9.61 0.65 -9.97
C VAL A 71 -10.75 0.22 -9.04
N LEU A 72 -11.16 1.10 -8.12
CA LEU A 72 -12.28 0.85 -7.21
C LEU A 72 -13.63 0.74 -7.95
N ASP A 73 -13.90 1.65 -8.88
CA ASP A 73 -15.12 1.65 -9.69
C ASP A 73 -15.20 0.42 -10.59
N PHE A 74 -14.07 0.02 -11.19
CA PHE A 74 -13.97 -1.18 -12.01
C PHE A 74 -14.30 -2.41 -11.17
N GLY A 75 -13.64 -2.54 -10.02
CA GLY A 75 -13.87 -3.64 -9.11
C GLY A 75 -15.35 -3.75 -8.70
N ALA A 76 -15.95 -2.65 -8.25
CA ALA A 76 -17.33 -2.62 -7.80
C ALA A 76 -18.34 -3.04 -8.89
N ARG A 77 -18.01 -2.84 -10.17
CA ARG A 77 -18.89 -3.17 -11.30
C ARG A 77 -18.69 -4.58 -11.84
N HIS A 78 -17.46 -5.08 -11.83
CA HIS A 78 -17.09 -6.26 -12.61
C HIS A 78 -16.73 -7.48 -11.78
N CYS A 79 -16.59 -7.33 -10.46
CA CYS A 79 -16.10 -8.41 -9.63
C CYS A 79 -17.15 -8.93 -8.64
N PRO A 80 -17.50 -10.22 -8.73
CA PRO A 80 -18.33 -10.85 -7.70
C PRO A 80 -17.57 -10.88 -6.36
N ASN A 81 -18.31 -10.83 -5.24
CA ASN A 81 -17.79 -10.91 -3.86
C ASN A 81 -16.68 -9.90 -3.52
N ILE A 82 -16.63 -8.75 -4.19
CA ILE A 82 -15.49 -7.83 -4.05
C ILE A 82 -15.29 -7.27 -2.62
N SER A 83 -16.36 -7.16 -1.83
CA SER A 83 -16.28 -6.77 -0.42
C SER A 83 -15.53 -7.77 0.47
N GLU A 84 -15.42 -9.02 0.03
CA GLU A 84 -14.67 -10.08 0.70
C GLU A 84 -13.23 -10.17 0.18
N ASN A 85 -12.94 -9.54 -0.96
CA ASN A 85 -11.60 -9.49 -1.55
C ASN A 85 -10.71 -8.51 -0.77
N ILE A 86 -9.63 -9.05 -0.22
CA ILE A 86 -8.68 -8.32 0.61
C ILE A 86 -7.83 -7.29 -0.15
N HIS A 87 -7.56 -7.52 -1.43
CA HIS A 87 -6.87 -6.56 -2.28
C HIS A 87 -7.75 -5.35 -2.58
N TYR A 88 -9.05 -5.55 -2.78
CA TYR A 88 -10.00 -4.45 -2.92
C TYR A 88 -10.11 -3.60 -1.65
N GLU A 89 -10.18 -4.25 -0.49
CA GLU A 89 -10.13 -3.54 0.80
C GLU A 89 -8.82 -2.76 0.96
N GLY A 90 -7.69 -3.33 0.51
CA GLY A 90 -6.40 -2.62 0.40
C GLY A 90 -6.51 -1.33 -0.42
N PHE A 91 -7.03 -1.41 -1.65
CA PHE A 91 -7.24 -0.23 -2.50
C PHE A 91 -8.20 0.80 -1.90
N LYS A 92 -9.21 0.39 -1.13
CA LYS A 92 -10.09 1.32 -0.41
C LYS A 92 -9.35 2.09 0.67
N TYR A 93 -8.50 1.41 1.44
CA TYR A 93 -7.65 2.07 2.42
C TYR A 93 -6.63 2.99 1.77
N GLU A 94 -5.99 2.55 0.68
CA GLU A 94 -5.11 3.41 -0.10
C GLU A 94 -5.85 4.65 -0.60
N TYR A 95 -7.03 4.51 -1.21
CA TYR A 95 -7.82 5.66 -1.67
C TYR A 95 -8.10 6.66 -0.55
N ALA A 96 -8.46 6.18 0.64
CA ALA A 96 -8.68 7.04 1.80
C ALA A 96 -7.39 7.78 2.21
N THR A 97 -6.26 7.07 2.28
CA THR A 97 -4.95 7.64 2.61
C THR A 97 -4.50 8.67 1.57
N TYR A 98 -4.58 8.34 0.29
CA TYR A 98 -4.24 9.25 -0.81
C TYR A 98 -5.15 10.49 -0.82
N SER A 99 -6.45 10.31 -0.58
CA SER A 99 -7.39 11.44 -0.51
C SER A 99 -6.96 12.47 0.54
N ARG A 100 -6.52 12.00 1.71
CA ARG A 100 -6.07 12.87 2.79
C ARG A 100 -4.70 13.48 2.51
N ILE A 101 -3.73 12.68 2.05
CA ILE A 101 -2.38 13.16 1.72
C ILE A 101 -2.42 14.19 0.59
N CYS A 102 -3.29 14.02 -0.40
CA CYS A 102 -3.40 14.91 -1.55
C CYS A 102 -4.31 16.13 -1.33
N ASP A 103 -5.09 16.18 -0.25
CA ASP A 103 -5.89 17.36 0.11
C ASP A 103 -5.03 18.42 0.82
N LYS A 104 -4.86 19.58 0.17
CA LYS A 104 -4.06 20.70 0.68
C LYS A 104 -4.61 21.31 1.99
N ASN A 105 -5.85 21.01 2.35
CA ASN A 105 -6.49 21.49 3.58
C ASN A 105 -6.31 20.53 4.77
N GLU A 106 -5.86 19.31 4.51
CA GLU A 106 -5.60 18.31 5.54
C GLU A 106 -4.22 18.50 6.16
N GLU A 107 -4.13 18.33 7.47
CA GLU A 107 -2.85 18.47 8.21
C GLU A 107 -1.82 17.44 7.73
N ILE A 108 -2.27 16.27 7.28
CA ILE A 108 -1.40 15.22 6.80
C ILE A 108 -0.66 15.57 5.50
N ASN A 109 -1.23 16.44 4.65
CA ASN A 109 -0.55 16.95 3.46
C ASN A 109 0.68 17.76 3.88
N LYS A 110 0.52 18.60 4.91
CA LYS A 110 1.61 19.37 5.49
C LYS A 110 2.67 18.43 6.10
N TRP A 111 2.26 17.44 6.88
CA TRP A 111 3.20 16.44 7.43
C TRP A 111 3.98 15.74 6.32
N TYR A 112 3.34 15.39 5.20
CA TYR A 112 3.99 14.79 4.05
C TYR A 112 5.12 15.66 3.51
N ILE A 113 4.80 16.91 3.15
CA ILE A 113 5.78 17.84 2.57
C ILE A 113 6.95 18.10 3.53
N GLU A 114 6.68 18.23 4.83
CA GLU A 114 7.69 18.56 5.83
C GLU A 114 8.59 17.37 6.19
N ASN A 115 8.09 16.14 6.11
CA ASN A 115 8.78 14.96 6.63
C ASN A 115 9.28 13.98 5.56
N ALA A 116 8.90 14.13 4.29
CA ALA A 116 9.29 13.23 3.19
C ALA A 116 10.81 12.98 3.16
N LYS A 117 11.62 14.04 3.27
CA LYS A 117 13.08 13.94 3.27
C LYS A 117 13.63 13.12 4.45
N CYS A 118 13.12 13.34 5.66
CA CYS A 118 13.58 12.57 6.81
C CYS A 118 13.22 11.09 6.66
N LEU A 119 11.98 10.81 6.25
CA LEU A 119 11.51 9.45 6.01
C LEU A 119 12.34 8.74 4.94
N ASN A 120 12.68 9.41 3.84
CA ASN A 120 13.54 8.85 2.79
C ASN A 120 14.93 8.49 3.31
N ILE A 121 15.54 9.34 4.13
CA ILE A 121 16.87 9.05 4.74
C ILE A 121 16.76 7.85 5.68
N GLN A 122 15.71 7.78 6.49
CA GLN A 122 15.54 6.73 7.49
C GLN A 122 15.10 5.40 6.87
N MET A 123 14.41 5.39 5.73
CA MET A 123 13.93 4.17 5.05
C MET A 123 15.02 3.11 4.91
N VAL A 124 16.21 3.49 4.46
CA VAL A 124 17.36 2.58 4.29
C VAL A 124 17.89 2.07 5.64
N GLN A 125 17.99 2.97 6.63
CA GLN A 125 18.56 2.64 7.94
C GLN A 125 17.64 1.72 8.73
N ILE A 126 16.33 1.98 8.67
CA ILE A 126 15.30 1.19 9.33
C ILE A 126 15.18 -0.18 8.67
N TYR A 127 15.24 -0.27 7.34
CA TYR A 127 15.25 -1.56 6.63
C TYR A 127 16.43 -2.47 7.03
N GLN A 128 17.56 -1.89 7.40
CA GLN A 128 18.73 -2.63 7.89
C GLN A 128 18.59 -3.05 9.36
N LYS A 129 17.86 -2.26 10.16
CA LYS A 129 17.74 -2.45 11.61
C LYS A 129 16.57 -3.34 12.02
N CYS A 130 15.42 -3.15 11.41
CA CYS A 130 14.21 -3.89 11.75
C CYS A 130 14.18 -5.26 11.05
N GLU A 131 13.46 -6.22 11.66
CA GLU A 131 13.24 -7.53 11.05
C GLU A 131 12.64 -7.40 9.66
N LYS A 132 13.05 -8.29 8.75
CA LYS A 132 12.52 -8.35 7.39
C LYS A 132 11.37 -9.34 7.34
N THR A 133 10.25 -8.91 6.77
CA THR A 133 9.14 -9.80 6.46
C THR A 133 9.62 -10.93 5.54
N PRO A 134 9.38 -12.20 5.88
CA PRO A 134 9.65 -13.31 4.99
C PRO A 134 8.91 -13.13 3.67
N LYS A 135 9.57 -13.47 2.56
CA LYS A 135 8.91 -13.43 1.25
C LYS A 135 7.82 -14.51 1.20
N ILE A 136 6.57 -14.07 1.16
CA ILE A 136 5.40 -14.92 0.89
C ILE A 136 4.85 -14.64 -0.50
N ARG A 137 4.34 -15.66 -1.17
CA ARG A 137 3.73 -15.54 -2.51
C ARG A 137 2.26 -15.13 -2.45
N GLY A 138 1.64 -15.22 -1.28
CA GLY A 138 0.27 -14.80 -1.06
C GLY A 138 -0.22 -15.12 0.35
N LEU A 139 -1.43 -14.68 0.67
CA LEU A 139 -2.01 -14.78 2.02
C LEU A 139 -2.25 -16.22 2.50
N ARG A 140 -2.24 -17.19 1.59
CA ARG A 140 -2.32 -18.62 1.92
C ARG A 140 -1.06 -19.15 2.59
N GLU A 141 0.09 -18.52 2.35
CA GLU A 141 1.38 -18.84 2.98
C GLU A 141 1.58 -18.10 4.31
N LEU A 142 0.63 -17.25 4.72
CA LEU A 142 0.68 -16.53 5.98
C LEU A 142 0.57 -17.53 7.15
N THR A 143 1.52 -17.46 8.07
CA THR A 143 1.54 -18.26 9.32
C THR A 143 1.49 -17.34 10.53
N LYS A 144 1.19 -17.90 11.71
CA LYS A 144 1.28 -17.17 12.98
C LYS A 144 2.67 -16.55 13.19
N GLU A 145 3.73 -17.28 12.86
CA GLU A 145 5.11 -16.77 13.00
C GLU A 145 5.38 -15.56 12.10
N ILE A 146 4.89 -15.59 10.85
CA ILE A 146 5.02 -14.47 9.91
C ILE A 146 4.24 -13.26 10.42
N CYS A 147 3.04 -13.46 10.96
CA CYS A 147 2.24 -12.40 11.59
C CYS A 147 2.98 -11.73 12.76
N GLU A 148 3.62 -12.51 13.61
CA GLU A 148 4.40 -11.98 14.74
C GLU A 148 5.65 -11.21 14.27
N ILE A 149 6.33 -11.69 13.21
CA ILE A 149 7.46 -10.97 12.59
C ILE A 149 6.98 -9.64 12.01
N ASP A 150 5.88 -9.63 11.27
CA ASP A 150 5.33 -8.41 10.65
C ASP A 150 4.91 -7.39 11.70
N LYS A 151 4.29 -7.83 12.80
CA LYS A 151 3.94 -6.96 13.92
C LYS A 151 5.17 -6.32 14.54
N ARG A 152 6.20 -7.11 14.90
CA ARG A 152 7.45 -6.58 15.46
C ARG A 152 8.17 -5.64 14.50
N ARG A 153 8.16 -5.96 13.20
CA ARG A 153 8.71 -5.11 12.15
C ARG A 153 8.02 -3.76 12.11
N VAL A 154 6.68 -3.73 12.07
CA VAL A 154 5.89 -2.48 12.03
C VAL A 154 6.14 -1.65 13.28
N GLU A 155 6.13 -2.26 14.46
CA GLU A 155 6.41 -1.58 15.73
C GLU A 155 7.82 -0.97 15.73
N CYS A 156 8.84 -1.72 15.28
CA CYS A 156 10.21 -1.23 15.14
C CYS A 156 10.31 -0.05 14.16
N ASN A 157 9.64 -0.13 13.01
CA ASN A 157 9.63 0.97 12.03
C ASN A 157 9.07 2.25 12.65
N PHE A 158 7.91 2.15 13.30
CA PHE A 158 7.28 3.30 13.94
C PHE A 158 8.10 3.87 15.09
N GLU A 159 8.71 3.03 15.91
CA GLU A 159 9.59 3.47 17.00
C GLU A 159 10.79 4.25 16.45
N GLU A 160 11.46 3.75 15.41
CA GLU A 160 12.61 4.41 14.82
C GLU A 160 12.25 5.70 14.10
N ILE A 161 11.14 5.73 13.35
CA ILE A 161 10.64 6.96 12.73
C ILE A 161 10.34 8.01 13.80
N GLY A 162 9.63 7.64 14.88
CA GLY A 162 9.31 8.55 15.96
C GLY A 162 10.55 9.13 16.64
N LYS A 163 11.58 8.30 16.87
CA LYS A 163 12.86 8.73 17.46
C LYS A 163 13.68 9.63 16.53
N LYS A 164 13.65 9.38 15.22
CA LYS A 164 14.58 10.00 14.25
C LYS A 164 13.98 11.18 13.49
N CYS A 165 12.69 11.14 13.21
CA CYS A 165 11.97 12.14 12.42
C CYS A 165 10.90 12.88 13.24
N GLY A 166 10.63 12.47 14.47
CA GLY A 166 9.67 13.14 15.35
C GLY A 166 8.23 12.67 15.18
N LYS A 167 7.33 13.33 15.92
CA LYS A 167 5.93 12.92 16.08
C LYS A 167 5.14 12.98 14.76
N ASP A 168 5.30 14.05 13.99
CA ASP A 168 4.51 14.26 12.78
C ASP A 168 4.87 13.26 11.68
N ALA A 169 6.17 12.96 11.52
CA ALA A 169 6.65 11.89 10.66
C ALA A 169 6.11 10.51 11.08
N PHE A 170 6.04 10.25 12.39
CA PHE A 170 5.45 9.02 12.91
C PHE A 170 3.95 8.91 12.60
N LEU A 171 3.20 10.01 12.74
CA LEU A 171 1.77 10.04 12.40
C LEU A 171 1.55 9.82 10.91
N LEU A 172 2.36 10.47 10.07
CA LEU A 172 2.35 10.25 8.62
C LEU A 172 2.66 8.80 8.24
N ALA A 173 3.71 8.21 8.83
CA ALA A 173 4.10 6.82 8.56
C ALA A 173 2.99 5.84 8.95
N LYS A 174 2.29 6.10 10.07
CA LYS A 174 1.11 5.32 10.47
C LYS A 174 -0.02 5.40 9.45
N GLU A 175 -0.26 6.57 8.88
CA GLU A 175 -1.28 6.70 7.84
C GLU A 175 -0.89 5.96 6.57
N ILE A 176 0.34 6.17 6.08
CA ILE A 176 0.86 5.53 4.87
C ILE A 176 0.78 4.00 4.99
N MET A 177 1.21 3.46 6.12
CA MET A 177 1.19 2.01 6.36
C MET A 177 -0.19 1.48 6.77
N SER A 178 -1.22 2.31 6.87
CA SER A 178 -2.52 1.91 7.43
C SER A 178 -3.24 0.86 6.60
N SER A 179 -3.09 0.89 5.27
CA SER A 179 -3.66 -0.14 4.38
C SER A 179 -3.03 -1.50 4.66
N TYR A 180 -1.69 -1.55 4.69
CA TYR A 180 -0.92 -2.75 5.00
C TYR A 180 -1.23 -3.28 6.41
N THR A 181 -1.15 -2.43 7.44
CA THR A 181 -1.35 -2.89 8.83
C THR A 181 -2.75 -3.41 9.07
N LYS A 182 -3.80 -2.79 8.51
CA LYS A 182 -5.18 -3.30 8.60
C LYS A 182 -5.38 -4.61 7.85
N VAL A 183 -4.78 -4.76 6.68
CA VAL A 183 -4.83 -6.00 5.89
C VAL A 183 -4.14 -7.13 6.64
N ILE A 184 -2.96 -6.88 7.21
CA ILE A 184 -2.22 -7.84 8.02
C ILE A 184 -2.99 -8.19 9.29
N GLU A 185 -3.50 -7.20 10.05
CA GLU A 185 -4.28 -7.42 11.26
C GLU A 185 -5.52 -8.30 10.98
N LYS A 186 -6.29 -7.97 9.95
CA LYS A 186 -7.45 -8.79 9.52
C LYS A 186 -7.04 -10.20 9.09
N SER A 187 -5.90 -10.35 8.42
CA SER A 187 -5.42 -11.66 7.95
C SER A 187 -4.82 -12.51 9.07
N CYS A 188 -4.24 -11.88 10.07
CA CYS A 188 -3.55 -12.49 11.20
C CYS A 188 -4.47 -12.82 12.37
N SER A 189 -5.63 -12.14 12.50
CA SER A 189 -6.61 -12.41 13.54
C SER A 189 -7.11 -13.86 13.55
N LYS A 190 -7.05 -14.56 12.41
CA LYS A 190 -7.38 -16.00 12.31
C LYS A 190 -6.43 -16.92 13.10
N PHE A 191 -5.29 -16.40 13.56
CA PHE A 191 -4.28 -17.11 14.37
C PHE A 191 -4.27 -16.67 15.84
N GLU A 192 -5.09 -15.68 16.18
CA GLU A 192 -5.29 -15.21 17.56
C GLU A 192 -6.24 -16.19 18.27
N PHE A 193 -5.82 -16.69 19.44
CA PHE A 193 -6.58 -17.60 20.30
C PHE A 193 -7.05 -16.85 21.55
#